data_AF-A0A1C5VED1-F1
#
_entry.id   AF-A0A1C5VED1-F1
#
_cell.length_a   1.000
_cell.length_b   1.000
_cell.length_c   1.000
_cell.angle_alpha   90.00
_cell.angle_beta   90.00
_cell.angle_gamma   90.00
#
_symmetry.space_group_name_H-M   'P 1'
#
loop_
_entity.id
_entity.type
_entity.pdbx_description
1 polymer ?
#
loop_
_entity_poly.entity_id
_entity_poly.type
_entity_poly.pdbx_seq_one_letter_code
_entity_poly.pdbx_strand_id
1 'polypeptide(L)'
;MSLNCKHCISRLLDCLGASNTCTGYDYIIYGMLLIMDDARRINLITKSLYVDIALFYDTSWNCVEKNIRSVVSSIWVSGNEELLEIIFKKSQKKQKPTNKQFFRCLYEYISALYSGISEQYDFPLTCPISKQYCKWLDEFYKNIGISDRSCKKTDPHAPDRS
;
A
#
# COMPACT_ATOMS: atom_id res chain seq x y z
N MET A 1 -7.01 -9.20 10.75
CA MET A 1 -5.87 -9.18 9.82
C MET A 1 -6.23 -8.62 8.44
N SER A 2 -7.32 -9.05 7.76
CA SER A 2 -7.57 -8.66 6.35
C SER A 2 -8.01 -7.19 6.12
N LEU A 3 -8.78 -6.58 7.02
CA LEU A 3 -9.30 -5.22 6.83
C LEU A 3 -8.21 -4.15 6.86
N ASN A 4 -7.18 -4.33 7.69
CA ASN A 4 -6.05 -3.40 7.79
C ASN A 4 -5.22 -3.43 6.50
N CYS A 5 -5.00 -4.61 5.94
CA CYS A 5 -4.19 -4.76 4.73
C CYS A 5 -4.86 -4.10 3.51
N LYS A 6 -6.19 -4.23 3.37
CA LYS A 6 -6.95 -3.56 2.29
C LYS A 6 -6.81 -2.03 2.35
N HIS A 7 -6.96 -1.44 3.53
CA HIS A 7 -6.83 0.01 3.72
C HIS A 7 -5.40 0.48 3.42
N CYS A 8 -4.38 -0.25 3.89
CA CYS A 8 -2.98 0.07 3.57
C CYS A 8 -2.71 0.07 2.06
N ILE A 9 -3.20 -0.95 1.33
CA ILE A 9 -3.01 -1.04 -0.12
C ILE A 9 -3.72 0.12 -0.83
N SER A 10 -4.98 0.39 -0.49
CA SER A 10 -5.75 1.50 -1.07
C SER A 10 -5.04 2.85 -0.87
N ARG A 11 -4.61 3.15 0.36
CA ARG A 11 -3.88 4.39 0.67
C ARG A 11 -2.56 4.50 -0.10
N LEU A 12 -1.84 3.39 -0.25
CA LEU A 12 -0.62 3.36 -1.05
C LEU A 12 -0.89 3.70 -2.51
N LEU A 13 -1.96 3.15 -3.10
CA LEU A 13 -2.37 3.46 -4.46
C LEU A 13 -2.79 4.93 -4.63
N ASP A 14 -3.51 5.49 -3.66
CA ASP A 14 -3.87 6.92 -3.67
C ASP A 14 -2.62 7.80 -3.68
N CYS A 15 -1.65 7.49 -2.80
CA CYS A 15 -0.39 8.24 -2.71
C CYS A 15 0.48 8.07 -3.97
N LEU A 16 0.36 6.94 -4.67
CA LEU A 16 0.97 6.72 -5.99
C LEU A 16 0.23 7.42 -7.13
N GLY A 17 -0.88 8.12 -6.85
CA GLY A 17 -1.66 8.86 -7.84
C GLY A 17 -2.60 8.01 -8.67
N ALA A 18 -2.99 6.82 -8.18
CA ALA A 18 -4.02 6.01 -8.82
C ALA A 18 -5.41 6.60 -8.54
N SER A 19 -6.26 6.69 -9.57
CA SER A 19 -7.66 7.09 -9.39
C SER A 19 -8.49 5.91 -8.86
N ASN A 20 -9.15 6.10 -7.72
CA ASN A 20 -10.03 5.10 -7.10
C ASN A 20 -11.35 4.87 -7.87
N THR A 21 -11.65 5.70 -8.88
CA THR A 21 -12.81 5.52 -9.77
C THR A 21 -12.55 4.52 -10.91
N CYS A 22 -11.29 4.14 -11.15
CA CYS A 22 -10.91 3.23 -12.21
C CYS A 22 -11.04 1.78 -11.74
N THR A 23 -11.69 0.91 -12.52
CA THR A 23 -11.87 -0.51 -12.19
C THR A 23 -10.54 -1.25 -11.92
N GLY A 24 -9.46 -0.85 -12.60
CA GLY A 24 -8.13 -1.42 -12.35
C GLY A 24 -7.60 -1.19 -10.94
N TYR A 25 -8.08 -0.16 -10.23
CA TYR A 25 -7.72 0.13 -8.84
C TYR A 25 -8.18 -1.00 -7.92
N ASP A 26 -9.46 -1.37 -8.02
CA ASP A 26 -10.06 -2.46 -7.25
C ASP A 26 -9.45 -3.82 -7.59
N TYR A 27 -9.08 -4.04 -8.86
CA TYR A 27 -8.37 -5.23 -9.29
C TYR A 27 -6.98 -5.34 -8.66
N ILE A 28 -6.25 -4.23 -8.52
CA ILE A 28 -4.95 -4.21 -7.85
C ILE A 28 -5.11 -4.48 -6.36
N ILE A 29 -6.10 -3.87 -5.69
CA ILE A 29 -6.36 -4.13 -4.27
C ILE A 29 -6.63 -5.61 -4.04
N TYR A 30 -7.60 -6.18 -4.78
CA TYR A 30 -7.96 -7.57 -4.62
C TYR A 30 -6.80 -8.51 -4.98
N GLY A 31 -6.08 -8.21 -6.08
CA GLY A 31 -4.89 -8.97 -6.46
C GLY A 31 -3.79 -8.94 -5.40
N MET A 32 -3.56 -7.78 -4.77
CA MET A 32 -2.61 -7.67 -3.65
C MET A 32 -3.06 -8.47 -2.44
N LEU A 33 -4.35 -8.48 -2.10
CA LEU A 33 -4.87 -9.32 -1.01
C LEU A 33 -4.62 -10.81 -1.27
N LEU A 34 -4.85 -11.27 -2.50
CA LEU A 34 -4.54 -12.65 -2.90
C LEU A 34 -3.04 -12.96 -2.81
N ILE A 35 -2.18 -12.03 -3.23
CA ILE A 35 -0.72 -12.17 -3.16
C ILE A 35 -0.21 -12.19 -1.71
N MET A 36 -0.80 -11.38 -0.83
CA MET A 36 -0.45 -11.37 0.59
C MET A 36 -0.81 -12.69 1.29
N ASP A 37 -1.85 -13.39 0.79
CA ASP A 37 -2.21 -14.73 1.24
C ASP A 37 -1.27 -15.80 0.66
N ASP A 38 -0.93 -15.72 -0.63
CA ASP A 38 0.04 -16.60 -1.27
C ASP A 38 0.94 -15.87 -2.29
N ALA A 39 2.17 -15.58 -1.87
CA ALA A 39 3.15 -14.84 -2.67
C ALA A 39 3.52 -15.54 -4.00
N ARG A 40 3.31 -16.87 -4.12
CA ARG A 40 3.59 -17.62 -5.36
C ARG A 40 2.74 -17.11 -6.53
N ARG A 41 1.59 -16.50 -6.25
CA ARG A 41 0.67 -15.93 -7.25
C ARG A 41 1.31 -14.83 -8.10
N ILE A 42 2.32 -14.12 -7.60
CA ILE A 42 3.12 -13.16 -8.39
C ILE A 42 3.75 -13.85 -9.61
N ASN A 43 4.22 -15.09 -9.44
CA ASN A 43 4.85 -15.84 -10.51
C ASN A 43 3.86 -16.43 -11.52
N LEU A 44 2.60 -16.59 -11.12
CA LEU A 44 1.52 -17.20 -11.89
C LEU A 44 0.43 -16.19 -12.24
N ILE A 45 0.82 -14.97 -12.61
CA ILE A 45 -0.12 -13.85 -12.76
C ILE A 45 -1.24 -14.12 -13.77
N THR A 46 -0.93 -14.71 -14.94
CA THR A 46 -1.92 -15.01 -15.98
C THR A 46 -2.73 -16.26 -15.70
N LYS A 47 -2.13 -17.25 -15.05
CA LYS A 47 -2.73 -18.58 -14.82
C LYS A 47 -3.51 -18.71 -13.52
N SER A 48 -3.29 -17.78 -12.58
CA SER A 48 -3.93 -17.79 -11.27
C SER A 48 -4.45 -16.40 -10.92
N LEU A 49 -3.58 -15.40 -10.75
CA LEU A 49 -4.01 -14.11 -10.19
C LEU A 49 -5.11 -13.43 -11.02
N TYR A 50 -4.91 -13.29 -12.33
CA TYR A 50 -5.90 -12.67 -13.21
C TYR A 50 -7.16 -13.52 -13.36
N VAL A 51 -7.05 -14.85 -13.28
CA VAL A 51 -8.20 -15.75 -13.33
C VAL A 51 -9.07 -15.54 -12.09
N ASP A 52 -8.46 -15.50 -10.90
CA ASP A 52 -9.18 -15.32 -9.64
C ASP A 52 -9.80 -13.93 -9.50
N ILE A 53 -9.11 -12.88 -9.95
CA ILE A 53 -9.69 -11.52 -10.03
C ILE A 53 -10.86 -11.51 -11.03
N ALA A 54 -10.69 -12.13 -12.19
CA ALA A 54 -11.72 -12.16 -13.23
C ALA A 54 -12.99 -12.88 -12.76
N LEU A 55 -12.84 -14.01 -12.06
CA LEU A 55 -13.95 -14.74 -11.45
C LEU A 55 -14.65 -13.91 -10.37
N PHE A 56 -13.90 -13.18 -9.53
CA PHE A 56 -14.50 -12.38 -8.47
C PHE A 56 -15.31 -11.19 -8.99
N TYR A 57 -14.85 -10.52 -10.05
CA TYR A 57 -15.50 -9.34 -10.62
C TYR A 57 -16.38 -9.64 -11.84
N ASP A 58 -16.67 -10.92 -12.12
CA ASP A 58 -17.44 -11.37 -13.28
C ASP A 58 -16.97 -10.72 -14.59
N THR A 59 -15.67 -10.87 -14.88
CA THR A 59 -15.03 -10.30 -16.07
C THR A 59 -14.06 -11.30 -16.72
N SER A 60 -13.32 -10.88 -17.74
CA SER A 60 -12.28 -11.71 -18.36
C SER A 60 -10.88 -11.38 -17.82
N TRP A 61 -9.99 -12.36 -17.81
CA TRP A 61 -8.58 -12.16 -17.42
C TRP A 61 -7.88 -11.11 -18.30
N ASN A 62 -8.28 -10.99 -19.57
CA ASN A 62 -7.82 -9.95 -20.50
C ASN A 62 -8.26 -8.55 -20.05
N CYS A 63 -9.52 -8.40 -19.63
CA CYS A 63 -10.03 -7.16 -19.06
C CYS A 63 -9.28 -6.78 -17.77
N VAL A 64 -8.98 -7.77 -16.92
CA VAL A 64 -8.18 -7.56 -15.71
C VAL A 64 -6.78 -7.04 -16.06
N GLU A 65 -6.04 -7.73 -16.94
CA GLU A 65 -4.70 -7.31 -17.38
C GLU A 65 -4.70 -5.87 -17.89
N LYS A 66 -5.62 -5.56 -18.81
CA LYS A 66 -5.68 -4.27 -19.49
C LYS A 66 -5.96 -3.15 -18.51
N ASN A 67 -6.91 -3.34 -17.60
CA ASN A 67 -7.27 -2.32 -16.60
C ASN A 67 -6.13 -2.08 -15.62
N ILE A 68 -5.47 -3.14 -15.14
CA ILE A 68 -4.30 -3.01 -14.27
C ILE A 68 -3.19 -2.26 -15.01
N ARG A 69 -2.90 -2.61 -16.26
CA ARG A 69 -1.86 -1.94 -17.05
C ARG A 69 -2.15 -0.46 -17.27
N SER A 70 -3.42 -0.08 -17.44
CA SER A 70 -3.83 1.33 -17.51
C SER A 70 -3.50 2.06 -16.20
N VAL A 71 -3.83 1.47 -15.04
CA VAL A 71 -3.51 2.06 -13.73
C VAL A 71 -2.00 2.16 -13.51
N VAL A 72 -1.23 1.11 -13.82
CA VAL A 72 0.24 1.14 -13.72
C VAL A 72 0.83 2.24 -14.61
N SER A 73 0.27 2.45 -15.80
CA SER A 73 0.70 3.53 -16.70
C SER A 73 0.42 4.91 -16.10
N SER A 74 -0.77 5.09 -15.51
CA SER A 74 -1.16 6.33 -14.82
C SER A 74 -0.24 6.62 -13.63
N ILE A 75 0.07 5.61 -12.81
CA ILE A 75 0.98 5.74 -11.66
C ILE A 75 2.39 6.13 -12.13
N TRP A 76 2.89 5.51 -13.21
CA TRP A 76 4.26 5.74 -13.67
C TRP A 76 4.52 7.16 -14.15
N VAL A 77 3.51 7.76 -14.79
CA VAL A 77 3.56 9.16 -15.24
C VAL A 77 3.03 10.15 -14.19
N SER A 78 2.64 9.66 -13.01
CA SER A 78 2.26 10.54 -11.90
C SER A 78 3.46 11.36 -11.43
N GLY A 79 3.19 12.55 -10.87
CA GLY A 79 4.22 13.44 -10.32
C GLY A 79 4.81 13.01 -8.97
N ASN A 80 4.44 11.84 -8.44
CA ASN A 80 4.88 11.33 -7.14
C ASN A 80 6.27 10.66 -7.23
N GLU A 81 7.26 11.40 -7.75
CA GLU A 81 8.59 10.86 -8.07
C GLU A 81 9.30 10.21 -6.88
N GLU A 82 9.12 10.76 -5.66
CA GLU A 82 9.72 10.21 -4.45
C GLU A 82 9.21 8.80 -4.12
N LEU A 83 7.88 8.59 -4.13
CA LEU A 83 7.32 7.26 -3.89
C LEU A 83 7.64 6.28 -5.02
N LEU A 84 7.64 6.77 -6.26
CA LEU A 84 8.04 5.95 -7.40
C LEU A 84 9.50 5.51 -7.30
N GLU A 85 10.36 6.37 -6.75
CA GLU A 85 11.76 6.02 -6.48
C GLU A 85 11.87 4.97 -5.38
N ILE A 86 11.20 5.17 -4.24
CA ILE A 86 11.25 4.25 -3.10
C ILE A 86 10.78 2.84 -3.51
N ILE A 87 9.67 2.76 -4.25
CA ILE A 87 9.00 1.48 -4.52
C ILE A 87 9.52 0.82 -5.79
N PHE A 88 9.75 1.60 -6.85
CA PHE A 88 10.09 1.06 -8.17
C PHE A 88 11.54 1.34 -8.60
N LYS A 89 12.31 2.12 -7.83
CA LYS A 89 13.66 2.58 -8.17
C LYS A 89 13.68 3.28 -9.54
N LYS A 90 12.72 4.19 -9.75
CA LYS A 90 12.40 4.83 -11.05
C LYS A 90 13.62 5.49 -11.71
N SER A 91 14.51 6.10 -10.94
CA SER A 91 15.75 6.72 -11.40
C SER A 91 16.68 5.70 -12.09
N GLN A 92 16.74 4.47 -11.55
CA GLN A 92 17.56 3.37 -12.06
C GLN A 92 16.82 2.60 -13.16
N LYS A 93 15.50 2.49 -13.05
CA LYS A 93 14.62 1.77 -13.99
C LYS A 93 13.76 2.75 -14.76
N LYS A 94 14.32 3.35 -15.82
CA LYS A 94 13.61 4.33 -16.66
C LYS A 94 12.37 3.76 -17.37
N GLN A 95 12.26 2.44 -17.48
CA GLN A 95 11.11 1.78 -18.09
C GLN A 95 10.01 1.52 -17.05
N LYS A 96 8.78 1.84 -17.44
CA LYS A 96 7.57 1.50 -16.68
C LYS A 96 7.55 0.02 -16.31
N PRO A 97 7.23 -0.35 -15.05
CA PRO A 97 7.13 -1.75 -14.66
C PRO A 97 6.00 -2.44 -15.43
N THR A 98 6.22 -3.72 -15.80
CA THR A 98 5.14 -4.63 -16.19
C THR A 98 4.20 -4.87 -15.01
N ASN A 99 2.96 -5.32 -15.26
CA ASN A 99 2.02 -5.64 -14.16
C ASN A 99 2.63 -6.62 -13.14
N LYS A 100 3.37 -7.64 -13.61
CA LYS A 100 4.08 -8.59 -12.72
C LYS A 100 5.14 -7.90 -11.86
N GLN A 101 5.93 -6.99 -12.42
CA GLN A 101 6.92 -6.22 -11.66
C GLN A 101 6.25 -5.26 -10.69
N PHE A 102 5.15 -4.64 -11.10
CA PHE A 102 4.37 -3.72 -10.27
C PHE A 102 3.85 -4.41 -9.01
N PHE A 103 3.13 -5.53 -9.16
CA PHE A 103 2.65 -6.33 -8.02
C PHE A 103 3.79 -6.79 -7.12
N ARG A 104 4.93 -7.18 -7.69
CA ARG A 104 6.09 -7.60 -6.90
C ARG A 104 6.68 -6.46 -6.07
N CYS A 105 6.88 -5.29 -6.66
CA CYS A 105 7.40 -4.13 -5.94
C CYS A 105 6.44 -3.68 -4.82
N LEU A 106 5.13 -3.69 -5.07
CA LEU A 106 4.14 -3.42 -4.02
C LEU A 106 4.20 -4.47 -2.89
N TYR A 107 4.27 -5.75 -3.24
CA TYR A 107 4.39 -6.84 -2.25
C TYR A 107 5.66 -6.73 -1.41
N GLU A 108 6.81 -6.51 -2.03
CA GLU A 108 8.09 -6.34 -1.34
C GLU A 108 8.04 -5.13 -0.39
N TYR A 109 7.52 -4.00 -0.86
CA TYR A 109 7.37 -2.79 -0.05
C TYR A 109 6.47 -3.02 1.17
N ILE A 110 5.27 -3.57 0.95
CA ILE A 110 4.30 -3.82 2.02
C ILE A 110 4.84 -4.87 3.00
N SER A 111 5.45 -5.96 2.52
CA SER A 111 6.02 -7.01 3.37
C SER A 111 7.18 -6.49 4.22
N ALA A 112 8.00 -5.58 3.69
CA ALA A 112 9.09 -4.94 4.44
C ALA A 112 8.55 -4.06 5.57
N LEU A 113 7.44 -3.34 5.35
CA LEU A 113 6.77 -2.56 6.40
C LEU A 113 6.32 -3.45 7.57
N TYR A 114 5.84 -4.66 7.29
CA TYR A 114 5.43 -5.61 8.33
C TYR A 114 6.60 -6.35 9.00
N SER A 115 7.69 -6.60 8.26
CA SER A 115 8.86 -7.32 8.79
C SER A 115 9.73 -6.46 9.72
N GLY A 116 9.63 -5.13 9.63
CA GLY A 116 10.30 -4.18 10.52
C GLY A 116 9.60 -3.98 11.87
N ILE A 117 8.47 -4.66 12.12
CA ILE A 117 7.70 -4.56 13.36
C ILE A 117 8.06 -5.75 14.25
N SER A 118 8.97 -5.57 15.20
CA SER A 118 9.17 -6.53 16.29
C SER A 118 7.94 -6.50 17.21
N GLU A 119 7.28 -7.65 17.36
CA GLU A 119 6.21 -8.14 18.27
C GLU A 119 5.58 -7.31 19.42
N GLN A 120 5.77 -6.00 19.54
CA GLN A 120 5.05 -5.16 20.49
C GLN A 120 4.35 -4.02 19.76
N TYR A 121 3.06 -4.26 19.50
CA TYR A 121 1.99 -3.29 19.23
C TYR A 121 2.46 -1.83 19.01
N ASP A 122 2.75 -1.49 17.76
CA ASP A 122 2.26 -0.25 17.16
C ASP A 122 2.48 -0.32 15.65
N PHE A 123 1.39 -0.27 14.87
CA PHE A 123 1.50 0.00 13.45
C PHE A 123 2.13 1.39 13.31
N PRO A 124 3.17 1.61 12.50
CA PRO A 124 3.77 2.93 12.41
C PRO A 124 2.70 3.92 11.94
N LEU A 125 2.25 4.78 12.85
CA LEU A 125 1.37 5.93 12.59
C LEU A 125 2.08 7.00 11.73
N THR A 126 3.20 6.64 11.12
CA THR A 126 4.11 7.55 10.45
C THR A 126 4.01 7.38 8.95
N CYS A 127 3.68 8.48 8.30
CA CYS A 127 3.66 8.59 6.85
C CYS A 127 5.06 8.27 6.28
N PRO A 128 5.20 7.40 5.27
CA PRO A 128 6.50 7.02 4.73
C PRO A 128 7.23 8.17 4.01
N ILE A 129 6.53 9.27 3.70
CA ILE A 129 7.08 10.47 3.07
C ILE A 129 7.54 11.47 4.15
N SER A 130 6.70 11.79 5.13
CA SER A 130 7.02 12.85 6.10
C SER A 130 7.68 12.35 7.38
N LYS A 131 7.65 11.03 7.64
CA LYS A 131 8.00 10.41 8.94
C LYS A 131 7.24 11.00 10.13
N GLN A 132 6.16 11.76 9.89
CA GLN A 132 5.35 12.37 10.94
C GLN A 132 4.05 11.60 11.17
N TYR A 133 3.53 11.78 12.38
CA TYR A 133 2.26 11.27 12.89
C TYR A 133 1.09 11.63 11.97
N CYS A 134 0.35 10.63 11.51
CA CYS A 134 -0.88 10.82 10.75
C CYS A 134 -2.03 11.09 11.73
N LYS A 135 -2.39 12.36 11.92
CA LYS A 135 -3.53 12.81 12.76
C LYS A 135 -4.83 12.04 12.50
N TRP A 136 -5.04 11.56 11.28
CA TRP A 136 -6.25 10.83 10.93
C TRP A 136 -6.24 9.38 11.43
N LEU A 137 -5.06 8.74 11.51
CA LEU A 137 -4.92 7.42 12.14
C LEU A 137 -5.13 7.50 13.67
N ASP A 138 -4.70 8.59 14.32
CA ASP A 138 -4.98 8.87 15.74
C ASP A 138 -6.48 8.88 16.05
N GLU A 139 -7.23 9.65 15.26
CA GLU A 139 -8.68 9.77 15.40
C GLU A 139 -9.38 8.44 15.07
N PHE A 140 -8.88 7.69 14.10
CA PHE A 140 -9.39 6.36 13.77
C PHE A 140 -9.23 5.37 14.94
N TYR A 141 -8.08 5.33 15.61
CA TYR A 141 -7.85 4.45 16.77
C TYR A 141 -8.62 4.87 18.03
N LYS A 142 -8.81 6.17 18.25
CA LYS A 142 -9.67 6.71 19.32
C LYS A 142 -11.14 6.32 19.12
N ASN A 143 -11.62 6.23 17.88
CA ASN A 143 -13.02 5.94 17.56
C ASN A 143 -13.39 4.46 17.59
N ILE A 144 -12.42 3.53 17.51
CA ILE A 144 -12.67 2.08 17.59
C ILE A 144 -12.53 1.50 19.00
N GLY A 145 -12.46 2.35 20.04
CA GLY A 145 -12.64 1.93 21.44
C GLY A 145 -11.51 1.10 22.05
N ILE A 146 -10.29 1.17 21.51
CA ILE A 146 -9.10 0.65 22.21
C ILE A 146 -8.77 1.65 23.33
N SER A 147 -9.47 1.51 24.45
CA SER A 147 -9.21 2.27 25.68
C SER A 147 -8.12 1.58 26.50
N ASP A 148 -6.94 2.22 26.49
CA ASP A 148 -6.15 2.58 27.66
C ASP A 148 -5.49 1.49 28.53
N ARG A 149 -4.15 1.54 28.62
CA ARG A 149 -3.48 1.85 29.91
C ARG A 149 -1.96 2.06 29.79
N SER A 150 -1.55 3.25 30.24
CA SER A 150 -0.29 3.57 30.91
C SER A 150 1.00 3.64 30.08
N CYS A 151 1.43 4.87 29.80
CA CYS A 151 2.74 5.28 30.32
C CYS A 151 2.74 6.76 30.70
N LYS A 152 3.10 7.00 31.96
CA LYS A 152 3.27 8.33 32.56
C LYS A 152 4.47 9.05 31.92
N LYS A 153 4.28 10.35 31.69
CA LYS A 153 5.23 11.48 31.76
C LYS A 153 6.69 11.23 31.35
N THR A 154 7.16 12.04 30.41
CA THR A 154 8.20 13.07 30.68
C THR A 154 8.11 14.17 29.63
N ASP A 155 7.80 15.39 30.07
CA ASP A 155 8.02 16.62 29.32
C ASP A 155 9.51 16.84 29.05
N PRO A 156 9.88 17.33 27.86
CA PRO A 156 11.12 18.07 27.71
C PRO A 156 10.86 19.48 27.16
N HIS A 157 11.26 20.44 27.99
CA HIS A 157 11.76 21.76 27.63
C HIS A 157 10.76 22.94 27.51
N ALA A 158 10.65 23.65 28.63
CA ALA A 158 10.59 25.11 28.64
C ALA A 158 11.88 25.71 28.05
N PRO A 159 11.80 26.90 27.42
CA PRO A 159 12.86 27.88 27.50
C PRO A 159 12.47 29.03 28.43
N ASP A 160 13.41 29.33 29.30
CA ASP A 160 13.45 30.45 30.23
C ASP A 160 13.69 31.79 29.49
N ARG A 161 13.14 32.85 30.07
CA ARG A 161 13.49 34.28 29.95
C ARG A 161 13.28 35.06 28.64
N SER A 162 12.42 36.07 28.76
CA SER A 162 12.86 37.48 28.80
C SER A 162 12.12 38.20 29.93
#